data_AF-A0A2C6BK88-F1
#
_entry.id   AF-A0A2C6BK88-F1
#
_cell.length_a   1.000
_cell.length_b   1.000
_cell.length_c   1.000
_cell.angle_alpha   90.00
_cell.angle_beta   90.00
_cell.angle_gamma   90.00
#
_symmetry.space_group_name_H-M   'P 1'
#
loop_
_entity.id
_entity.type
_entity.pdbx_description
1 polymer ?
#
loop_
_entity_poly.entity_id
_entity_poly.type
_entity_poly.pdbx_seq_one_letter_code
_entity_poly.pdbx_strand_id
1 'polypeptide(L)'
;MQEKRKGYKTQEQQNKANQRYRATEKGKKNDKYSTYKSRAKVFIKTMASINELEELIEMIEKEKESLKMKKIWKEVKNLVKEMNIDNDNIDKTSGECIVDLIGGKYNGWSVAGKVNLDGDYKEITIDDNAVVYNPAE
;
A
#
# COMPACT_ATOMS: atom_id res chain seq x y z
N MET A 1 4.83 -39.85 4.19
CA MET A 1 3.47 -39.55 3.71
C MET A 1 3.20 -38.10 4.05
N GLN A 2 3.05 -37.19 3.08
CA GLN A 2 2.85 -35.76 3.38
C GLN A 2 1.54 -35.58 4.17
N GLU A 3 1.63 -34.94 5.33
CA GLU A 3 0.48 -34.74 6.22
C GLU A 3 -0.62 -33.94 5.53
N LYS A 4 -1.83 -34.51 5.55
CA LYS A 4 -3.04 -33.94 4.95
C LYS A 4 -3.56 -32.79 5.80
N ARG A 5 -4.04 -31.71 5.18
CA ARG A 5 -4.82 -30.67 5.87
C ARG A 5 -6.21 -31.24 6.22
N LYS A 6 -6.74 -30.92 7.41
CA LYS A 6 -7.97 -31.44 8.07
C LYS A 6 -9.26 -31.56 7.21
N GLY A 7 -9.31 -31.02 5.99
CA GLY A 7 -10.52 -30.95 5.16
C GLY A 7 -10.60 -31.87 3.92
N TYR A 8 -9.52 -32.55 3.49
CA TYR A 8 -9.53 -33.34 2.25
C TYR A 8 -9.18 -34.82 2.49
N LYS A 9 -10.01 -35.73 1.96
CA LYS A 9 -9.81 -37.19 2.12
C LYS A 9 -8.65 -37.70 1.26
N THR A 10 -8.46 -37.16 0.04
CA THR A 10 -7.40 -37.59 -0.90
C THR A 10 -6.55 -36.44 -1.46
N GLN A 11 -5.33 -36.76 -1.90
CA GLN A 11 -4.42 -35.81 -2.55
C GLN A 11 -5.01 -35.27 -3.86
N GLU A 12 -5.72 -36.10 -4.62
CA GLU A 12 -6.39 -35.69 -5.85
C GLU A 12 -7.48 -34.64 -5.62
N GLN A 13 -8.27 -34.80 -4.55
CA GLN A 13 -9.28 -33.82 -4.18
C GLN A 13 -8.65 -32.48 -3.81
N GLN A 14 -7.55 -32.50 -3.07
CA GLN A 14 -6.78 -31.30 -2.75
C GLN A 14 -6.17 -30.65 -4.00
N ASN A 15 -5.61 -31.45 -4.91
CA ASN A 15 -5.03 -30.95 -6.16
C ASN A 15 -6.09 -30.31 -7.06
N LYS A 16 -7.27 -30.94 -7.20
CA LYS A 16 -8.42 -30.37 -7.94
C LYS A 16 -8.93 -29.08 -7.28
N ALA A 17 -8.99 -29.03 -5.95
CA ALA A 17 -9.37 -27.81 -5.22
C ALA A 17 -8.35 -26.68 -5.45
N ASN A 18 -7.04 -26.99 -5.40
CA ASN A 18 -5.98 -26.03 -5.69
C ASN A 18 -6.03 -25.53 -7.13
N GLN A 19 -6.29 -26.41 -8.11
CA GLN A 19 -6.47 -26.02 -9.52
C GLN A 19 -7.65 -25.06 -9.68
N ARG A 20 -8.80 -25.38 -9.08
CA ARG A 20 -9.99 -24.50 -9.09
C ARG A 20 -9.68 -23.14 -8.46
N TYR A 21 -9.01 -23.12 -7.31
CA TYR A 21 -8.61 -21.89 -6.64
C TYR A 21 -7.66 -21.06 -7.51
N ARG A 22 -6.60 -21.67 -8.06
CA ARG A 22 -5.64 -21.01 -8.95
C ARG A 22 -6.27 -20.49 -10.24
N ALA A 23 -7.37 -21.07 -10.71
CA ALA A 23 -8.10 -20.55 -11.87
C ALA A 23 -8.84 -19.23 -11.58
N THR A 24 -9.11 -18.91 -10.31
CA THR A 24 -9.73 -17.63 -9.91
C THR A 24 -8.72 -16.47 -9.97
N GLU A 25 -9.19 -15.25 -10.20
CA GLU A 25 -8.32 -14.05 -10.22
C GLU A 25 -7.56 -13.84 -8.89
N LYS A 26 -8.23 -14.07 -7.76
CA LYS A 26 -7.59 -14.03 -6.43
C LYS A 26 -6.51 -15.11 -6.29
N GLY A 27 -6.79 -16.33 -6.77
CA GLY A 27 -5.85 -17.43 -6.74
C GLY A 27 -4.63 -17.21 -7.62
N LYS A 28 -4.82 -16.72 -8.86
CA LYS A 28 -3.73 -16.36 -9.78
C LYS A 28 -2.80 -15.32 -9.16
N LYS A 29 -3.35 -14.24 -8.59
CA LYS A 29 -2.57 -13.19 -7.92
C LYS A 29 -1.74 -13.75 -6.75
N ASN A 30 -2.36 -14.57 -5.91
CA ASN A 30 -1.66 -15.16 -4.76
C ASN A 30 -0.59 -16.17 -5.18
N ASP A 31 -0.87 -17.03 -6.17
CA ASP A 31 0.09 -18.00 -6.68
C ASP A 31 1.30 -17.32 -7.35
N LYS A 32 1.04 -16.25 -8.12
CA LYS A 32 2.07 -15.38 -8.70
C LYS A 32 2.96 -14.80 -7.60
N TYR A 33 2.35 -14.14 -6.60
CA TYR A 33 3.08 -13.55 -5.46
C TYR A 33 3.96 -14.58 -4.74
N SER A 34 3.40 -15.73 -4.35
CA SER A 34 4.13 -16.78 -3.64
C SER A 34 5.27 -17.35 -4.47
N THR A 35 5.05 -17.58 -5.76
CA THR A 35 6.05 -18.12 -6.68
C THR A 35 7.24 -17.19 -6.82
N TYR A 36 7.02 -15.91 -7.12
CA TYR A 36 8.11 -14.94 -7.29
C TYR A 36 8.85 -14.71 -5.98
N LYS A 37 8.15 -14.60 -4.84
CA LYS A 37 8.77 -14.48 -3.52
C LYS A 37 9.71 -15.65 -3.23
N SER A 38 9.29 -16.88 -3.54
CA SER A 38 10.13 -18.06 -3.33
C SER A 38 11.32 -18.09 -4.27
N ARG A 39 11.10 -17.79 -5.56
CA ARG A 39 12.17 -17.79 -6.57
C ARG A 39 13.23 -16.74 -6.27
N ALA A 40 12.84 -15.53 -5.86
CA ALA A 40 13.77 -14.49 -5.46
C ALA A 40 14.66 -14.93 -4.29
N LYS A 41 14.08 -15.57 -3.27
CA LYS A 41 14.85 -16.13 -2.15
C LYS A 41 15.85 -17.20 -2.58
N VAL A 42 15.45 -18.08 -3.51
CA VAL A 42 16.35 -19.12 -4.04
C VAL A 42 17.47 -18.48 -4.84
N PHE A 43 17.15 -17.55 -5.76
CA PHE A 43 18.11 -16.83 -6.57
C PHE A 43 19.20 -16.17 -5.70
N ILE A 44 18.79 -15.36 -4.71
CA ILE A 44 19.70 -14.67 -3.78
C ILE A 44 20.62 -15.67 -3.03
N LYS A 45 20.10 -16.84 -2.66
CA LYS A 45 20.85 -17.81 -1.85
C LYS A 45 21.77 -18.72 -2.65
N THR A 46 21.42 -19.04 -3.89
CA THR A 46 22.05 -20.16 -4.61
C THR A 46 22.57 -19.82 -5.98
N MET A 47 22.22 -18.66 -6.56
CA MET A 47 22.53 -18.33 -7.95
C MET A 47 23.20 -16.96 -8.11
N ALA A 48 22.81 -15.97 -7.30
CA ALA A 48 23.26 -14.60 -7.48
C ALA A 48 24.79 -14.46 -7.28
N SER A 49 25.41 -13.74 -8.21
CA SER A 49 26.77 -13.21 -8.07
C SER A 49 26.81 -12.01 -7.12
N ILE A 50 28.03 -11.59 -6.73
CA ILE A 50 28.21 -10.42 -5.85
C ILE A 50 27.61 -9.16 -6.48
N ASN A 51 27.90 -8.88 -7.75
CA ASN A 51 27.38 -7.70 -8.45
C ASN A 51 25.85 -7.70 -8.53
N GLU A 52 25.23 -8.86 -8.81
CA GLU A 52 23.76 -8.97 -8.84
C GLU A 52 23.14 -8.75 -7.44
N LEU A 53 23.84 -9.14 -6.37
CA LEU A 53 23.39 -8.86 -5.01
C LEU A 53 23.46 -7.37 -4.68
N GLU A 54 24.51 -6.68 -5.11
CA GLU A 54 24.66 -5.22 -4.94
C GLU A 54 23.56 -4.46 -5.69
N GLU A 55 23.32 -4.79 -6.97
CA GLU A 55 22.21 -4.20 -7.74
C GLU A 55 20.86 -4.44 -7.06
N LEU A 56 20.61 -5.65 -6.56
CA LEU A 56 19.38 -5.97 -5.83
C LEU A 56 19.23 -5.17 -4.53
N ILE A 57 20.33 -4.89 -3.82
CA ILE A 57 20.30 -4.05 -2.61
C ILE A 57 19.87 -2.63 -2.96
N GLU A 58 20.50 -2.01 -3.97
CA GLU A 58 20.15 -0.65 -4.41
C GLU A 58 18.68 -0.55 -4.84
N MET A 59 18.20 -1.52 -5.62
CA MET A 59 16.81 -1.59 -6.03
C MET A 59 15.86 -1.72 -4.83
N ILE A 60 16.20 -2.58 -3.86
CA ILE A 60 15.38 -2.79 -2.65
C ILE A 60 15.34 -1.53 -1.79
N GLU A 61 16.46 -0.81 -1.66
CA GLU A 61 16.52 0.44 -0.89
C GLU A 61 15.64 1.51 -1.53
N LYS A 62 15.74 1.70 -2.85
CA LYS A 62 14.88 2.64 -3.59
C LYS A 62 13.39 2.33 -3.44
N GLU A 63 13.01 1.05 -3.59
CA GLU A 63 11.61 0.62 -3.42
C GLU A 63 11.14 0.76 -1.97
N LYS A 64 12.00 0.48 -0.99
CA LYS A 64 11.68 0.70 0.44
C LYS A 64 11.44 2.18 0.72
N GLU A 65 12.26 3.07 0.19
CA GLU A 65 12.04 4.51 0.36
C GLU A 65 10.73 4.93 -0.31
N SER A 66 10.44 4.49 -1.54
CA SER A 66 9.15 4.75 -2.19
C SER A 66 7.95 4.26 -1.35
N LEU A 67 8.05 3.07 -0.77
CA LEU A 67 7.02 2.54 0.12
C LEU A 67 6.93 3.30 1.45
N LYS A 68 8.04 3.84 1.97
CA LYS A 68 8.03 4.70 3.16
C LYS A 68 7.43 6.07 2.87
N MET A 69 7.64 6.61 1.67
CA MET A 69 7.05 7.88 1.21
C MET A 69 5.53 7.80 1.06
N LYS A 70 5.00 6.60 0.75
CA LYS A 70 3.55 6.33 0.84
C LYS A 70 3.12 6.25 2.30
N LYS A 71 2.95 7.41 2.93
CA LYS A 71 2.29 7.53 4.23
C LYS A 71 0.80 7.56 4.04
N ILE A 72 0.07 6.86 4.91
CA ILE A 72 -1.39 6.98 4.95
C ILE A 72 -1.80 7.84 6.13
N TRP A 73 -2.93 8.52 6.00
CA TRP A 73 -3.45 9.44 7.01
C TRP A 73 -3.52 8.81 8.41
N LYS A 74 -3.98 7.56 8.51
CA LYS A 74 -4.10 6.83 9.79
C LYS A 74 -2.79 6.74 10.57
N GLU A 75 -1.66 6.61 9.87
CA GLU A 75 -0.34 6.49 10.49
C GLU A 75 0.18 7.84 11.01
N VAL A 76 -0.26 8.95 10.40
CA VAL A 76 0.34 10.27 10.63
C VAL A 76 -0.60 11.26 11.31
N LYS A 77 -1.91 11.01 11.36
CA LYS A 77 -2.91 11.97 11.87
C LYS A 77 -2.64 12.46 13.30
N ASN A 78 -2.05 11.62 14.15
CA ASN A 78 -1.68 11.98 15.53
C ASN A 78 -0.36 12.78 15.62
N LEU A 79 0.38 12.90 14.51
CA LEU A 79 1.66 13.60 14.41
C LEU A 79 1.52 14.97 13.72
N VAL A 80 0.35 15.24 13.14
CA VAL A 80 -0.02 16.52 12.53
C VAL A 80 -0.49 17.47 13.63
N LYS A 81 0.01 18.70 13.60
CA LYS A 81 -0.39 19.73 14.58
C LYS A 81 -1.63 20.46 14.14
N GLU A 82 -1.61 20.94 12.90
CA GLU A 82 -2.67 21.76 12.33
C GLU A 82 -2.93 21.33 10.89
N MET A 83 -4.12 21.62 10.39
CA MET A 83 -4.55 21.36 9.03
C MET A 83 -5.15 22.62 8.44
N ASN A 84 -4.86 22.90 7.18
CA ASN A 84 -5.51 23.94 6.41
C ASN A 84 -6.14 23.35 5.16
N ILE A 85 -7.35 23.80 4.83
CA ILE A 85 -8.01 23.38 3.59
C ILE A 85 -7.58 24.36 2.51
N ASP A 86 -7.07 23.83 1.41
CA ASP A 86 -6.78 24.64 0.23
C ASP A 86 -8.09 24.98 -0.48
N ASN A 87 -8.61 26.18 -0.18
CA ASN A 87 -9.89 26.67 -0.70
C ASN A 87 -9.91 26.79 -2.23
N ASP A 88 -8.75 26.95 -2.87
CA ASP A 88 -8.65 27.05 -4.32
C ASP A 88 -8.75 25.69 -5.00
N ASN A 89 -8.55 24.60 -4.24
CA ASN A 89 -8.57 23.22 -4.71
C ASN A 89 -9.78 22.42 -4.18
N ILE A 90 -10.91 23.09 -3.90
CA ILE A 90 -12.17 22.43 -3.54
C ILE A 90 -13.05 22.22 -4.77
N ASP A 91 -13.42 20.98 -5.07
CA ASP A 91 -14.52 20.69 -5.98
C ASP A 91 -15.85 21.00 -5.31
N LYS A 92 -16.53 22.03 -5.82
CA LYS A 92 -17.82 22.52 -5.31
C LYS A 92 -18.99 21.54 -5.54
N THR A 93 -18.79 20.51 -6.37
CA THR A 93 -19.82 19.50 -6.66
C THR A 93 -19.68 18.30 -5.74
N SER A 94 -18.48 17.72 -5.67
CA SER A 94 -18.23 16.52 -4.87
C SER A 94 -17.83 16.82 -3.43
N GLY A 95 -17.25 18.00 -3.16
CA GLY A 95 -16.64 18.37 -1.88
C GLY A 95 -15.21 17.85 -1.72
N GLU A 96 -14.62 17.22 -2.74
CA GLU A 96 -13.21 16.79 -2.71
C GLU A 96 -12.29 18.01 -2.59
N CYS A 97 -11.29 17.91 -1.73
CA CYS A 97 -10.35 19.00 -1.48
C CYS A 97 -8.95 18.49 -1.15
N ILE A 98 -7.97 19.40 -1.21
CA ILE A 98 -6.61 19.17 -0.69
C ILE A 98 -6.50 19.79 0.70
N VAL A 99 -5.89 19.04 1.62
CA VAL A 99 -5.62 19.47 2.99
C VAL A 99 -4.13 19.56 3.19
N ASP A 100 -3.65 20.76 3.49
CA ASP A 100 -2.26 21.01 3.83
C ASP A 100 -2.02 20.77 5.31
N LEU A 101 -0.94 20.05 5.61
CA LEU A 101 -0.50 19.73 6.94
C LEU A 101 0.46 20.81 7.42
N ILE A 102 0.10 21.49 8.50
CA ILE A 102 0.83 22.63 9.06
C ILE A 102 1.44 22.24 10.40
N GLY A 103 2.74 22.51 10.53
CA GLY A 103 3.51 22.26 11.74
C GLY A 103 3.85 20.78 12.00
N GLY A 104 4.88 20.57 12.81
CA GLY A 104 5.35 19.23 13.17
C GLY A 104 6.16 18.56 12.05
N LYS A 105 6.20 17.23 12.07
CA LYS A 105 7.06 16.42 11.18
C LYS A 105 6.61 16.44 9.71
N TYR A 106 5.32 16.67 9.46
CA TYR A 106 4.71 16.63 8.14
C TYR A 106 4.36 18.04 7.63
N ASN A 107 5.02 19.07 8.17
CA ASN A 107 4.79 20.44 7.73
C ASN A 107 5.08 20.59 6.22
N GLY A 108 4.10 21.12 5.48
CA GLY A 108 4.17 21.32 4.03
C GLY A 108 3.82 20.08 3.20
N TRP A 109 3.39 18.98 3.84
CA TRP A 109 2.80 17.83 3.16
C TRP A 109 1.30 18.05 2.98
N SER A 110 0.68 17.31 2.07
CA SER A 110 -0.76 17.39 1.80
C SER A 110 -1.42 16.02 1.78
N VAL A 111 -2.74 15.99 1.98
CA VAL A 111 -3.59 14.79 1.93
C VAL A 111 -4.94 15.13 1.30
N ALA A 112 -5.51 14.20 0.53
CA ALA A 112 -6.85 14.35 -0.01
C ALA A 112 -7.90 14.24 1.10
N GLY A 113 -8.85 15.17 1.13
CA GLY A 113 -9.96 15.21 2.07
C GLY A 113 -11.29 15.50 1.37
N LYS A 114 -12.34 15.57 2.18
CA LYS A 114 -13.68 15.92 1.74
C LYS A 114 -14.34 16.88 2.72
N VAL A 115 -14.77 18.03 2.23
CA VAL A 115 -15.55 19.01 3.03
C VAL A 115 -17.03 18.69 2.97
N ASN A 116 -17.73 19.00 4.07
CA ASN A 116 -19.19 18.98 4.08
C ASN A 116 -19.74 20.24 3.37
N LEU A 117 -20.35 20.05 2.20
CA LEU A 117 -20.93 21.12 1.37
C LEU A 117 -22.26 21.66 1.93
N ASP A 118 -22.97 20.87 2.74
CA ASP A 118 -24.24 21.25 3.37
C ASP A 118 -24.04 21.90 4.75
N GLY A 119 -22.79 22.00 5.20
CA GLY A 119 -22.39 22.61 6.46
C GLY A 119 -21.54 23.86 6.27
N ASP A 120 -20.86 24.29 7.33
CA ASP A 120 -20.12 25.56 7.38
C ASP A 120 -18.79 25.56 6.57
N TYR A 121 -18.59 24.63 5.61
CA TYR A 121 -17.32 24.27 4.95
C TYR A 121 -16.16 23.92 5.92
N LYS A 122 -16.40 23.94 7.24
CA LYS A 122 -15.39 23.73 8.30
C LYS A 122 -15.20 22.28 8.71
N GLU A 123 -16.15 21.41 8.40
CA GLU A 123 -16.05 19.99 8.74
C GLU A 123 -15.40 19.22 7.60
N ILE A 124 -14.24 18.64 7.89
CA ILE A 124 -13.45 17.84 6.95
C ILE A 124 -13.39 16.39 7.38
N THR A 125 -13.55 15.49 6.40
CA THR A 125 -13.32 14.06 6.56
C THR A 125 -12.15 13.64 5.70
N ILE A 126 -11.21 12.89 6.27
CA ILE A 126 -10.05 12.32 5.56
C ILE A 126 -10.10 10.80 5.77
N ASP A 127 -10.04 10.04 4.67
CA ASP A 127 -9.99 8.57 4.74
C ASP A 127 -8.71 8.14 5.46
N ASP A 128 -8.80 7.18 6.39
CA ASP A 128 -7.64 6.64 7.11
C ASP A 128 -6.56 6.09 6.16
N ASN A 129 -6.94 5.63 4.97
CA ASN A 129 -6.04 5.13 3.93
C ASN A 129 -5.65 6.19 2.89
N ALA A 130 -6.09 7.44 3.04
CA ALA A 130 -5.70 8.54 2.15
C ALA A 130 -4.17 8.70 2.18
N VAL A 131 -3.57 8.81 1.00
CA VAL A 131 -2.12 8.96 0.86
C VAL A 131 -1.74 10.40 1.21
N VAL A 132 -0.81 10.52 2.13
CA VAL A 132 -0.16 11.77 2.49
C VAL A 132 1.13 11.87 1.68
N TYR A 133 1.31 13.01 1.01
CA TYR A 133 2.41 13.22 0.06
C TYR A 133 3.07 14.58 0.28
N ASN A 134 4.33 14.69 -0.12
CA ASN A 134 5.05 15.95 -0.15
C ASN A 134 4.86 16.59 -1.53
N PRO A 135 4.13 17.71 -1.69
CA PRO A 135 3.94 18.37 -2.98
C PRO A 135 5.23 18.96 -3.58
N ALA A 136 6.31 19.08 -2.80
CA ALA A 136 7.60 19.60 -3.26
C ALA A 136 8.54 18.53 -3.88
N GLU A 137 8.12 17.26 -3.89
CA GLU A 137 8.85 16.11 -4.46
C GLU A 137 8.11 15.50 -5.66
#